data_AF-A0A0M0KM54-F1
#
_entry.id   AF-A0A0M0KM54-F1
#
_cell.length_a   1.000
_cell.length_b   1.000
_cell.length_c   1.000
_cell.angle_alpha   90.00
_cell.angle_beta   90.00
_cell.angle_gamma   90.00
#
_symmetry.space_group_name_H-M   'P 1'
#
loop_
_entity.id
_entity.type
_entity.pdbx_description
1 polymer ?
#
loop_
_entity_poly.entity_id
_entity_poly.type
_entity_poly.pdbx_seq_one_letter_code
_entity_poly.pdbx_strand_id
1 'polypeptide(L)'
;MKILFVPQVADASIEYEFEDEKVTVYLDGESDTFDFMGLPDGKLEIEDEEGNLLIETSLPVNPILEAWREGGVLHVKLLNYIGMDANEKDRFPDWQEVG
;
A
#
# COMPACT_ATOMS: atom_id res chain seq x y z
N MET A 1 2.05 4.27 -11.73
CA MET A 1 1.36 3.08 -11.17
C MET A 1 -0.03 3.47 -10.67
N LYS A 2 -0.91 2.51 -10.34
CA LYS A 2 -2.25 2.79 -9.77
C LYS A 2 -2.32 2.38 -8.31
N ILE A 3 -2.84 3.26 -7.47
CA ILE A 3 -2.97 3.08 -6.02
C ILE A 3 -4.44 3.08 -5.63
N LEU A 4 -4.81 2.18 -4.72
CA LEU A 4 -6.06 2.25 -3.96
C LEU A 4 -5.72 2.32 -2.48
N PHE A 5 -6.10 3.40 -1.84
CA PHE A 5 -5.97 3.57 -0.40
C PHE A 5 -7.08 2.81 0.31
N VAL A 6 -6.80 1.70 0.98
CA VAL A 6 -7.80 0.90 1.68
C VAL A 6 -8.01 1.50 3.08
N PRO A 7 -9.19 2.06 3.37
CA PRO A 7 -9.40 2.77 4.61
C PRO A 7 -9.50 1.84 5.83
N GLN A 8 -8.80 2.21 6.91
CA GLN A 8 -8.88 1.59 8.22
C GLN A 8 -9.00 2.67 9.29
N VAL A 9 -9.99 2.56 10.17
CA VAL A 9 -10.16 3.53 11.26
C VAL A 9 -9.06 3.33 12.30
N ALA A 10 -8.27 4.38 12.56
CA ALA A 10 -7.22 4.37 13.58
C ALA A 10 -6.95 5.81 14.08
N ASP A 11 -6.38 5.92 15.30
CA ASP A 11 -5.85 7.17 15.85
C ASP A 11 -4.35 7.29 15.55
N ALA A 12 -3.99 7.04 14.29
CA ALA A 12 -2.62 7.06 13.76
C ALA A 12 -2.65 7.68 12.35
N SER A 13 -1.51 8.20 11.92
CA SER A 13 -1.34 8.76 10.56
C SER A 13 -0.34 7.93 9.77
N ILE A 14 -0.66 7.66 8.52
CA ILE A 14 0.22 7.01 7.56
C ILE A 14 0.33 7.90 6.32
N GLU A 15 1.54 8.14 5.86
CA GLU A 15 1.80 9.00 4.70
C GLU A 15 2.62 8.23 3.65
N TYR A 16 2.48 8.65 2.40
CA TYR A 16 3.07 7.97 1.25
C TYR A 16 3.75 8.96 0.32
N GLU A 17 4.95 8.59 -0.12
CA GLU A 17 5.64 9.20 -1.25
C GLU A 17 5.82 8.16 -2.36
N PHE A 18 5.65 8.60 -3.60
CA PHE A 18 5.72 7.77 -4.78
C PHE A 18 6.81 8.30 -5.70
N GLU A 19 7.70 7.42 -6.14
CA GLU A 19 8.73 7.72 -7.14
C GLU A 19 8.85 6.50 -8.08
N ASP A 20 8.49 6.68 -9.35
CA ASP A 20 8.40 5.59 -10.34
C ASP A 20 7.46 4.45 -9.88
N GLU A 21 8.02 3.27 -9.57
CA GLU A 21 7.33 2.10 -9.02
C GLU A 21 7.80 1.79 -7.58
N LYS A 22 8.31 2.81 -6.88
CA LYS A 22 8.66 2.74 -5.47
C LYS A 22 7.60 3.44 -4.62
N VAL A 23 7.33 2.84 -3.48
CA VAL A 23 6.43 3.38 -2.47
C VAL A 23 7.22 3.57 -1.18
N THR A 24 7.46 4.82 -0.79
CA THR A 24 8.02 5.16 0.52
C THR A 24 6.87 5.43 1.47
N VAL A 25 6.88 4.76 2.63
CA VAL A 25 5.82 4.86 3.63
C VAL A 25 6.40 5.50 4.89
N TYR A 26 5.65 6.42 5.48
CA TYR A 26 5.98 7.05 6.75
C TYR A 26 4.89 6.72 7.76
N LEU A 27 5.26 6.09 8.87
CA LEU A 27 4.33 5.67 9.92
C LEU A 27 5.02 5.78 11.29
N ASP A 28 4.41 6.52 12.21
CA ASP A 28 4.87 6.68 13.61
C ASP A 28 6.34 7.13 13.76
N GLY A 29 6.85 7.91 12.80
CA GLY A 29 8.24 8.39 12.79
C GLY A 29 9.26 7.40 12.23
N GLU A 30 8.80 6.22 11.80
CA GLU A 30 9.56 5.25 11.03
C GLU A 30 9.22 5.37 9.55
N SER A 31 10.13 4.90 8.69
CA SER A 31 9.87 4.81 7.26
C SER A 31 10.48 3.56 6.65
N ASP A 32 9.86 3.11 5.56
CA ASP A 32 10.32 1.98 4.77
C ASP A 32 10.00 2.20 3.29
N THR A 33 10.72 1.53 2.40
CA THR A 33 10.59 1.71 0.95
C THR A 33 10.39 0.37 0.26
N PHE A 34 9.26 0.25 -0.44
CA PHE A 34 8.90 -0.93 -1.22
C PHE A 34 9.18 -0.66 -2.70
N ASP A 35 10.12 -1.41 -3.27
CA ASP A 35 10.50 -1.30 -4.68
C ASP A 35 9.81 -2.40 -5.51
N PHE A 36 8.87 -2.01 -6.36
CA PHE A 36 8.14 -2.92 -7.25
C PHE A 36 8.72 -2.98 -8.67
N MET A 37 9.85 -2.31 -8.92
CA MET A 37 10.50 -2.36 -10.21
C MET A 37 10.87 -3.81 -10.57
N GLY A 38 10.44 -4.23 -11.76
CA GLY A 38 10.71 -5.57 -12.26
C GLY A 38 9.73 -6.65 -11.76
N LEU A 39 8.71 -6.30 -10.97
CA LEU A 39 7.59 -7.21 -10.69
C LEU A 39 6.92 -7.61 -12.03
N PRO A 40 6.88 -8.89 -12.42
CA PRO A 40 6.26 -9.32 -13.67
C PRO A 40 4.72 -9.23 -13.59
N ASP A 41 4.05 -9.35 -14.74
CA ASP A 41 2.60 -9.55 -14.79
C ASP A 41 2.19 -10.76 -13.93
N GLY A 42 1.16 -10.56 -13.11
CA GLY A 42 0.75 -11.49 -12.06
C GLY A 42 0.48 -10.79 -10.73
N LYS A 43 0.01 -11.56 -9.74
CA LYS A 43 -0.23 -11.09 -8.38
C LYS A 43 0.95 -11.49 -7.49
N LEU A 44 1.47 -10.53 -6.73
CA LEU A 44 2.47 -10.79 -5.70
C LEU A 44 1.80 -11.52 -4.53
N GLU A 45 2.39 -12.64 -4.13
CA GLU A 45 2.02 -13.31 -2.88
C GLU A 45 2.63 -12.54 -1.71
N ILE A 46 1.78 -12.10 -0.78
CA ILE A 46 2.18 -11.27 0.36
C ILE A 46 2.13 -12.03 1.70
N GLU A 47 1.50 -13.20 1.71
CA GLU A 47 1.34 -14.09 2.85
C GLU A 47 1.58 -15.53 2.38
N ASP A 48 2.17 -16.36 3.23
CA ASP A 48 2.30 -17.81 3.01
C ASP A 48 1.03 -18.57 3.44
N GLU A 49 1.03 -19.90 3.27
CA GLU A 49 -0.10 -20.76 3.66
C GLU A 49 -0.38 -20.77 5.18
N GLU A 50 0.58 -20.33 5.99
CA GLU A 50 0.49 -20.25 7.45
C GLU A 50 0.08 -18.85 7.93
N GLY A 51 -0.06 -17.90 7.00
CA GLY A 51 -0.43 -16.50 7.27
C GLY A 51 0.75 -15.62 7.69
N ASN A 52 1.99 -16.06 7.48
CA ASN A 52 3.16 -15.22 7.71
C ASN A 52 3.36 -14.27 6.53
N LEU A 53 3.68 -13.01 6.82
CA LEU A 53 3.97 -12.01 5.79
C LEU A 53 5.25 -12.36 5.03
N LEU A 54 5.16 -12.36 3.69
CA LEU A 54 6.27 -12.62 2.77
C LEU A 54 7.04 -11.34 2.40
N ILE A 55 6.42 -10.18 2.58
CA ILE A 55 7.07 -8.88 2.39
C ILE A 55 7.67 -8.47 3.74
N GLU A 56 9.00 -8.41 3.79
CA GLU A 56 9.72 -7.87 4.94
C GLU A 56 9.50 -6.37 5.06
N THR A 57 9.33 -5.87 6.29
CA THR A 57 9.25 -4.44 6.57
C THR A 57 9.79 -4.14 7.96
N SER A 58 10.37 -2.95 8.15
CA SER A 58 10.70 -2.43 9.47
C SER A 58 9.51 -1.79 10.20
N LEU A 59 8.43 -1.48 9.47
CA LEU A 59 7.26 -0.81 10.02
C LEU A 59 6.50 -1.73 11.00
N PRO A 60 5.76 -1.15 11.96
CA PRO A 60 4.98 -1.93 12.93
C PRO A 60 3.81 -2.71 12.28
N VAL A 61 3.43 -2.37 11.06
CA VAL A 61 2.44 -3.08 10.23
C VAL A 61 2.90 -3.03 8.78
N ASN A 62 2.58 -4.08 8.00
CA ASN A 62 2.82 -4.05 6.56
C ASN A 62 1.76 -3.17 5.86
N PRO A 63 2.16 -2.07 5.21
CA PRO A 63 1.23 -1.19 4.52
C PRO A 63 0.79 -1.73 3.15
N ILE A 64 1.47 -2.74 2.60
CA ILE A 64 1.17 -3.34 1.29
C ILE A 64 0.14 -4.45 1.46
N LEU A 65 -1.11 -4.16 1.10
CA LEU A 65 -2.23 -5.10 1.28
C LEU A 65 -2.46 -6.01 0.07
N GLU A 66 -2.17 -5.53 -1.14
CA GLU A 66 -2.12 -6.32 -2.37
C GLU A 66 -1.24 -5.59 -3.39
N ALA A 67 -0.46 -6.32 -4.18
CA ALA A 67 0.24 -5.78 -5.34
C ALA A 67 0.11 -6.74 -6.52
N TRP A 68 -0.19 -6.23 -7.71
CA TRP A 68 -0.23 -7.02 -8.93
C TRP A 68 0.06 -6.17 -10.15
N ARG A 69 0.58 -6.81 -11.19
CA ARG A 69 0.73 -6.20 -12.51
C ARG A 69 -0.17 -6.91 -13.51
N GLU A 70 -0.92 -6.13 -14.28
CA GLU A 70 -1.76 -6.65 -15.37
C GLU A 70 -1.60 -5.75 -16.59
N GLY A 71 -1.20 -6.34 -17.72
CA GLY A 71 -1.01 -5.60 -18.96
C GLY A 71 0.08 -4.54 -18.85
N GLY A 72 1.14 -4.83 -18.08
CA GLY A 72 2.23 -3.89 -17.82
C GLY A 72 1.95 -2.82 -16.77
N VAL A 73 0.70 -2.69 -16.29
CA VAL A 73 0.32 -1.66 -15.30
C VAL A 73 0.37 -2.24 -13.89
N LEU A 74 1.21 -1.67 -13.04
CA LEU A 74 1.28 -1.99 -11.61
C LEU A 74 0.08 -1.38 -10.87
N HIS A 75 -0.59 -2.20 -10.06
CA HIS A 75 -1.68 -1.85 -9.16
C HIS A 75 -1.28 -2.23 -7.74
N VAL A 76 -1.46 -1.32 -6.79
CA VAL A 76 -1.13 -1.54 -5.37
C VAL A 76 -2.29 -1.07 -4.49
N LYS A 77 -2.68 -1.91 -3.54
CA LYS A 77 -3.57 -1.53 -2.44
C LYS A 77 -2.74 -1.23 -1.20
N LEU A 78 -2.92 -0.04 -0.66
CA LEU A 78 -2.15 0.46 0.48
C LEU A 78 -3.07 0.69 1.68
N LEU A 79 -2.64 0.31 2.87
CA LEU A 79 -3.33 0.62 4.12
C LEU A 79 -3.46 2.14 4.29
N ASN A 80 -4.64 2.67 4.59
CA ASN A 80 -4.82 4.10 4.81
C ASN A 80 -5.58 4.36 6.10
N TYR A 81 -4.92 4.99 7.07
CA TYR A 81 -5.57 5.35 8.33
C TYR A 81 -6.47 6.56 8.17
N ILE A 82 -7.72 6.41 8.60
CA ILE A 82 -8.75 7.45 8.54
C ILE A 82 -9.39 7.67 9.92
N GLY A 83 -9.85 8.90 10.17
CA GLY A 83 -10.60 9.23 11.37
C GLY A 83 -12.01 8.62 11.39
N MET A 84 -12.60 8.51 12.58
CA MET A 84 -14.01 8.08 12.73
C MET A 84 -15.01 9.02 12.06
N ASP A 85 -14.62 10.26 11.79
CA ASP A 85 -15.39 11.32 11.15
C ASP A 85 -15.01 11.54 9.67
N ALA A 86 -14.13 10.69 9.12
CA ALA A 86 -13.69 10.78 7.73
C ALA A 86 -14.87 10.77 6.75
N ASN A 87 -14.73 11.51 5.65
CA ASN A 87 -15.80 11.73 4.69
C ASN A 87 -16.04 10.49 3.81
N GLU A 88 -17.10 10.52 2.99
CA GLU A 88 -17.45 9.38 2.13
C GLU A 88 -16.32 8.99 1.16
N LYS A 89 -15.60 9.97 0.58
CA LYS A 89 -14.50 9.70 -0.35
C LYS A 89 -13.31 9.04 0.33
N ASP A 90 -13.04 9.41 1.59
CA ASP A 90 -11.97 8.79 2.36
C ASP A 90 -12.33 7.34 2.76
N ARG A 91 -13.63 7.06 2.96
CA ARG A 91 -14.15 5.72 3.30
C ARG A 91 -14.36 4.82 2.08
N PHE A 92 -14.55 5.41 0.91
CA PHE A 92 -14.80 4.72 -0.34
C PHE A 92 -13.97 5.38 -1.46
N PRO A 93 -12.64 5.25 -1.41
CA PRO A 93 -11.77 5.92 -2.37
C PRO A 93 -11.79 5.22 -3.73
N ASP A 94 -11.55 6.01 -4.76
CA ASP A 94 -11.31 5.55 -6.11
C ASP A 94 -9.82 5.22 -6.32
N TRP A 95 -9.51 4.46 -7.37
CA TRP A 95 -8.14 4.26 -7.82
C TRP A 95 -7.51 5.57 -8.31
N GLN A 96 -6.24 5.79 -7.96
CA GLN A 96 -5.48 6.98 -8.32
C GLN A 96 -4.24 6.60 -9.13
N GLU A 97 -3.93 7.39 -10.16
CA GLU A 97 -2.66 7.28 -10.88
C GLU A 97 -1.62 8.16 -10.18
N VAL A 98 -0.47 7.56 -9.88
CA VAL A 98 0.68 8.25 -9.28
C VAL A 98 1.92 7.98 -10.12
N GLY A 99 2.85 8.94 -10.11
CA GLY A 99 4.11 8.89 -10.84
C GLY A 99 5.20 9.62 -10.08
#